data_AF-A0A645FGU0-F1
#
_entry.id   AF-A0A645FGU0-F1
#
_cell.length_a   1.000
_cell.length_b   1.000
_cell.length_c   1.000
_cell.angle_alpha   90.00
_cell.angle_beta   90.00
_cell.angle_gamma   90.00
#
_symmetry.space_group_name_H-M   'P 1'
#
loop_
_entity.id
_entity.type
_entity.pdbx_description
1 polymer ?
#
loop_
_entity_poly.entity_id
_entity_poly.type
_entity_poly.pdbx_seq_one_letter_code
_entity_poly.pdbx_strand_id
1 'polypeptide(L)'
;MVHDNISRYKGTIGTGIAKIFKLTAATTGANERTLQRFGIDYLTSITHSGSHAGYYPGAKPLSVKILYSPVTGKLLGGQVVGYGGVDKRIDTIATIIGLGGSIHDLTEIEHAYAPPFSSAKDPVNMAGFVADNILKGKLRVVTWEEADNFNPERDFLLDVRSKQECVHEMINGAVNIPLEDLRFRLDEIPTDKRIIIYCAVGMRGYLAYRILSQNDYQEVFNLSGGYLSYFYAKTDQNNRLS
;
A
#
# COMPACT_ATOMS: atom_id res chain seq x y z
N MET A 1 -53.17 7.06 4.05
CA MET A 1 -52.45 6.59 2.85
C MET A 1 -51.03 7.08 2.94
N VAL A 2 -50.05 6.19 3.07
CA VAL A 2 -48.63 6.56 2.93
C VAL A 2 -48.21 6.15 1.52
N HIS A 3 -48.46 7.04 0.56
CA HIS A 3 -47.80 6.97 -0.73
C HIS A 3 -46.33 7.39 -0.50
N ASP A 4 -45.37 6.70 -1.14
CA ASP A 4 -43.92 6.94 -1.10
C ASP A 4 -43.06 6.26 -0.02
N ASN A 5 -43.56 5.24 0.68
CA ASN A 5 -42.76 4.38 1.58
C ASN A 5 -42.05 3.21 0.86
N ILE A 6 -41.49 3.43 -0.33
CA ILE A 6 -40.75 2.39 -1.07
C ILE A 6 -39.25 2.69 -1.00
N SER A 7 -38.48 1.79 -0.39
CA SER A 7 -37.01 1.82 -0.45
C SER A 7 -36.49 0.65 -1.30
N ARG A 8 -35.46 0.91 -2.10
CA ARG A 8 -34.81 -0.11 -2.94
C ARG A 8 -33.50 -0.56 -2.31
N TYR A 9 -33.33 -1.87 -2.15
CA TYR A 9 -32.05 -2.44 -1.78
C TYR A 9 -31.00 -2.17 -2.85
N LYS A 10 -29.87 -1.56 -2.46
CA LYS A 10 -28.80 -1.14 -3.39
C LYS A 10 -27.73 -2.22 -3.65
N GLY A 11 -27.94 -3.43 -3.13
CA GLY A 11 -26.97 -4.52 -3.21
C GLY A 11 -26.07 -4.62 -1.98
N THR A 12 -25.23 -5.66 -1.97
CA THR A 12 -24.28 -5.96 -0.88
C THR A 12 -22.86 -5.70 -1.35
N ILE A 13 -22.09 -4.89 -0.61
CA ILE A 13 -20.65 -4.69 -0.87
C ILE A 13 -19.75 -5.69 -0.14
N GLY A 14 -20.33 -6.55 0.71
CA GLY A 14 -19.62 -7.66 1.34
C GLY A 14 -18.62 -7.25 2.42
N THR A 15 -18.89 -6.20 3.20
CA THR A 15 -18.06 -5.84 4.36
C THR A 15 -18.06 -6.96 5.39
N GLY A 16 -16.88 -7.44 5.75
CA GLY A 16 -16.68 -8.48 6.76
C GLY A 16 -15.43 -8.22 7.58
N ILE A 17 -15.45 -8.65 8.84
CA ILE A 17 -14.36 -8.48 9.81
C ILE A 17 -14.24 -9.72 10.69
N ALA A 18 -13.01 -10.13 10.99
CA ALA A 18 -12.72 -11.29 11.81
C ALA A 18 -11.58 -10.98 12.80
N LYS A 19 -11.73 -11.52 14.03
CA LYS A 19 -10.69 -11.50 15.06
C LYS A 19 -9.88 -12.79 15.00
N ILE A 20 -8.57 -12.68 14.87
CA ILE A 20 -7.62 -13.78 14.78
C ILE A 20 -6.59 -13.61 15.90
N PHE A 21 -6.84 -14.22 17.06
CA PHE A 21 -6.08 -13.97 18.29
C PHE A 21 -6.06 -12.47 18.65
N LYS A 22 -4.89 -11.82 18.55
CA LYS A 22 -4.69 -10.37 18.77
C LYS A 22 -4.81 -9.54 17.49
N LEU A 23 -4.84 -10.19 16.34
CA LEU A 23 -4.95 -9.57 15.03
C LEU A 23 -6.43 -9.39 14.68
N THR A 24 -6.73 -8.35 13.92
CA THR A 24 -8.02 -8.15 13.27
C THR A 24 -7.78 -8.06 11.77
N ALA A 25 -8.60 -8.75 10.98
CA ALA A 25 -8.59 -8.70 9.53
C ALA A 25 -9.98 -8.34 9.03
N ALA A 26 -10.06 -7.39 8.10
CA ALA A 26 -11.32 -6.94 7.53
C ALA A 26 -11.21 -6.72 6.02
N THR A 27 -12.35 -6.84 5.34
CA THR A 27 -12.47 -6.65 3.89
C THR A 27 -13.81 -6.04 3.54
N THR A 28 -13.87 -5.30 2.43
CA THR A 28 -15.08 -4.77 1.83
C THR A 28 -14.86 -4.60 0.32
N GLY A 29 -15.92 -4.70 -0.48
CA GLY A 29 -15.82 -4.70 -1.94
C GLY A 29 -15.15 -5.96 -2.51
N ALA A 30 -14.60 -5.83 -3.72
CA ALA A 30 -13.96 -6.93 -4.44
C ALA A 30 -12.48 -7.09 -4.07
N ASN A 31 -12.00 -8.34 -4.01
CA ASN A 31 -10.57 -8.65 -3.95
C ASN A 31 -10.02 -8.96 -5.36
N GLU A 32 -8.69 -9.08 -5.47
CA GLU A 32 -8.02 -9.33 -6.75
C GLU A 32 -8.54 -10.58 -7.47
N ARG A 33 -8.73 -11.70 -6.75
CA ARG A 33 -9.27 -12.94 -7.34
C ARG A 33 -10.65 -12.74 -7.95
N THR A 34 -11.52 -11.97 -7.28
CA THR A 34 -12.85 -11.65 -7.78
C THR A 34 -12.77 -10.78 -9.03
N LEU A 35 -11.95 -9.73 -9.02
CA LEU A 35 -11.79 -8.82 -10.17
C LEU A 35 -11.21 -9.55 -11.38
N GLN A 36 -10.15 -10.35 -11.19
CA GLN A 36 -9.55 -11.20 -12.21
C GLN A 36 -10.55 -12.18 -12.81
N ARG A 37 -11.32 -12.89 -11.95
CA ARG A 37 -12.36 -13.85 -12.40
C ARG A 37 -13.41 -13.19 -13.30
N PHE A 38 -13.73 -11.92 -13.06
CA PHE A 38 -14.71 -11.17 -13.84
C PHE A 38 -14.10 -10.32 -14.95
N GLY A 39 -12.77 -10.37 -15.17
CA GLY A 39 -12.09 -9.58 -16.19
C GLY A 39 -12.23 -8.07 -15.97
N ILE A 40 -12.26 -7.62 -14.71
CA ILE A 40 -12.35 -6.21 -14.36
C ILE A 40 -10.93 -5.68 -14.13
N ASP A 41 -10.51 -4.70 -14.93
CA ASP A 41 -9.22 -4.05 -14.77
C ASP A 41 -9.13 -3.27 -13.45
N TYR A 42 -7.98 -3.38 -12.79
CA TYR A 42 -7.73 -2.71 -11.51
C TYR A 42 -6.25 -2.39 -11.31
N LEU A 43 -6.00 -1.37 -10.50
CA LEU A 43 -4.73 -1.12 -9.83
C LEU A 43 -4.85 -1.47 -8.35
N THR A 44 -3.72 -1.75 -7.73
CA THR A 44 -3.62 -2.13 -6.32
C THR A 44 -2.47 -1.39 -5.66
N SER A 45 -2.63 -1.02 -4.40
CA SER A 45 -1.55 -0.43 -3.60
C SER A 45 -1.67 -0.85 -2.15
N ILE A 46 -0.51 -1.05 -1.51
CA ILE A 46 -0.42 -1.43 -0.09
C ILE A 46 0.32 -0.35 0.67
N THR A 47 -0.22 0.02 1.82
CA THR A 47 0.40 0.97 2.76
C THR A 47 0.47 0.37 4.15
N HIS A 48 1.51 0.72 4.89
CA HIS A 48 1.67 0.36 6.30
C HIS A 48 1.85 1.61 7.13
N SER A 49 1.14 1.70 8.23
CA SER A 49 1.15 2.86 9.13
C SER A 49 0.75 2.47 10.54
N GLY A 50 0.92 3.38 11.49
CA GLY A 50 0.43 3.22 12.86
C GLY A 50 -1.08 3.44 12.94
N SER A 51 -1.73 2.77 13.91
CA SER A 51 -3.15 2.95 14.19
C SER A 51 -3.50 4.39 14.61
N HIS A 52 -2.53 5.09 15.22
CA HIS A 52 -2.58 6.51 15.58
C HIS A 52 -1.15 7.09 15.60
N ALA A 53 -1.01 8.34 16.05
CA ALA A 53 0.25 9.05 16.10
C ALA A 53 1.34 8.25 16.85
N GLY A 54 2.48 8.05 16.20
CA GLY A 54 3.55 7.16 16.70
C GLY A 54 4.27 7.65 17.96
N TYR A 55 4.20 8.96 18.26
CA TYR A 55 4.74 9.51 19.50
C TYR A 55 3.82 9.28 20.71
N TYR A 56 2.53 8.94 20.48
CA TYR A 56 1.61 8.60 21.55
C TYR A 56 1.75 7.12 21.90
N PRO A 57 1.78 6.73 23.19
CA PRO A 57 1.96 5.33 23.58
C PRO A 57 0.90 4.40 22.99
N GLY A 58 1.32 3.18 22.63
CA GLY A 58 0.41 2.13 22.21
C GLY A 58 -0.01 2.13 20.74
N ALA A 59 0.66 2.91 19.87
CA ALA A 59 0.42 2.86 18.43
C ALA A 59 0.73 1.46 17.89
N LYS A 60 -0.22 0.88 17.15
CA LYS A 60 -0.12 -0.49 16.64
C LYS A 60 0.01 -0.51 15.12
N PRO A 61 0.73 -1.48 14.54
CA PRO A 61 0.87 -1.55 13.09
C PRO A 61 -0.48 -1.91 12.43
N LEU A 62 -0.70 -1.28 11.28
CA LEU A 62 -1.87 -1.43 10.43
C LEU A 62 -1.41 -1.48 8.96
N SER A 63 -1.93 -2.44 8.22
CA SER A 63 -1.74 -2.60 6.78
C SER A 63 -3.07 -2.31 6.08
N VAL A 64 -3.04 -1.45 5.06
CA VAL A 64 -4.20 -1.12 4.24
C VAL A 64 -3.87 -1.43 2.80
N LYS A 65 -4.71 -2.27 2.16
CA LYS A 65 -4.66 -2.56 0.73
C LYS A 65 -5.97 -2.11 0.09
N ILE A 66 -5.86 -1.38 -1.01
CA ILE A 66 -7.02 -0.91 -1.78
C ILE A 66 -6.88 -1.31 -3.24
N LEU A 67 -8.03 -1.51 -3.88
CA LEU A 67 -8.16 -1.85 -5.29
C LEU A 67 -9.04 -0.80 -5.96
N TYR A 68 -8.62 -0.30 -7.10
CA TYR A 68 -9.32 0.82 -7.76
C TYR A 68 -9.19 0.76 -9.28
N SER A 69 -10.12 1.41 -9.98
CA SER A 69 -10.13 1.49 -11.44
C SER A 69 -8.91 2.27 -11.96
N PRO A 70 -8.17 1.75 -12.96
CA PRO A 70 -7.05 2.47 -13.60
C PRO A 70 -7.51 3.69 -14.40
N VAL A 71 -8.79 3.77 -14.76
CA VAL A 71 -9.34 4.85 -15.60
C VAL A 71 -9.93 5.96 -14.75
N THR A 72 -10.74 5.60 -13.75
CA THR A 72 -11.57 6.56 -13.01
C THR A 72 -11.15 6.73 -11.56
N GLY A 73 -10.24 5.90 -11.05
CA GLY A 73 -9.93 5.87 -9.63
C GLY A 73 -11.08 5.35 -8.75
N LYS A 74 -12.19 4.86 -9.33
CA LYS A 74 -13.32 4.29 -8.59
C LYS A 74 -12.81 3.20 -7.64
N LEU A 75 -13.20 3.28 -6.37
CA LEU A 75 -12.77 2.34 -5.35
C LEU A 75 -13.56 1.03 -5.48
N LEU A 76 -12.84 -0.07 -5.71
CA LEU A 76 -13.41 -1.39 -6.00
C LEU A 76 -13.36 -2.31 -4.79
N GLY A 77 -12.38 -2.13 -3.91
CA GLY A 77 -12.23 -2.95 -2.72
C GLY A 77 -11.21 -2.40 -1.73
N GLY A 78 -11.33 -2.88 -0.50
CA GLY A 78 -10.46 -2.55 0.61
C GLY A 78 -10.22 -3.75 1.51
N GLN A 79 -9.00 -3.86 2.03
CA GLN A 79 -8.57 -4.85 2.99
C GLN A 79 -7.71 -4.18 4.05
N VAL A 80 -7.99 -4.47 5.31
CA VAL A 80 -7.27 -3.88 6.44
C VAL A 80 -6.91 -4.99 7.42
N VAL A 81 -5.63 -5.04 7.81
CA VAL A 81 -5.11 -6.02 8.77
C VAL A 81 -4.23 -5.31 9.78
N GLY A 82 -4.41 -5.60 11.06
CA GLY A 82 -3.58 -5.00 12.10
C GLY A 82 -4.02 -5.34 13.51
N TYR A 83 -3.40 -4.70 14.50
CA TYR A 83 -3.64 -5.00 15.92
C TYR A 83 -4.49 -3.93 16.63
N GLY A 84 -4.93 -2.89 15.91
CA GLY A 84 -5.83 -1.85 16.42
C GLY A 84 -6.31 -0.89 15.32
N GLY A 85 -7.55 -0.42 15.43
CA GLY A 85 -8.16 0.55 14.51
C GLY A 85 -8.50 0.01 13.11
N VAL A 86 -8.63 -1.31 12.96
CA VAL A 86 -8.95 -2.00 11.70
C VAL A 86 -10.40 -1.76 11.29
N ASP A 87 -11.32 -1.97 12.23
CA ASP A 87 -12.75 -1.67 12.15
C ASP A 87 -13.02 -0.26 11.65
N LYS A 88 -12.38 0.75 12.27
CA LYS A 88 -12.55 2.15 11.87
C LYS A 88 -12.20 2.38 10.39
N ARG A 89 -11.06 1.84 9.93
CA ARG A 89 -10.61 2.07 8.54
C ARG A 89 -11.43 1.29 7.53
N ILE A 90 -11.84 0.07 7.85
CA ILE A 90 -12.67 -0.70 6.93
C ILE A 90 -14.06 -0.08 6.78
N ASP A 91 -14.64 0.48 7.84
CA ASP A 91 -15.93 1.16 7.78
C ASP A 91 -15.86 2.44 6.95
N THR A 92 -14.76 3.21 7.08
CA THR A 92 -14.51 4.37 6.22
C THR A 92 -14.42 3.97 4.74
N ILE A 93 -13.63 2.93 4.42
CA ILE A 93 -13.49 2.45 3.04
C ILE A 93 -14.82 1.89 2.51
N ALA A 94 -15.54 1.10 3.32
CA ALA A 94 -16.85 0.55 2.98
C ALA A 94 -17.87 1.64 2.68
N THR A 95 -17.85 2.74 3.45
CA THR A 95 -18.71 3.90 3.23
C THR A 95 -18.45 4.51 1.86
N ILE A 96 -17.19 4.75 1.50
CA ILE A 96 -16.83 5.30 0.19
C ILE A 96 -17.25 4.36 -0.95
N ILE A 97 -17.00 3.06 -0.83
CA ILE A 97 -17.45 2.07 -1.82
C ILE A 97 -18.98 2.05 -1.94
N GLY A 98 -19.70 2.06 -0.82
CA GLY A 98 -21.15 2.06 -0.78
C GLY A 98 -21.79 3.31 -1.39
N LEU A 99 -21.08 4.43 -1.37
CA LEU A 99 -21.45 5.68 -2.06
C LEU A 99 -20.98 5.74 -3.52
N GLY A 100 -20.26 4.72 -4.00
CA GLY A 100 -19.73 4.66 -5.35
C GLY A 100 -18.53 5.59 -5.60
N GLY A 101 -17.84 5.99 -4.53
CA GLY A 101 -16.70 6.92 -4.58
C GLY A 101 -15.41 6.32 -5.12
N SER A 102 -14.35 7.09 -4.98
CA SER A 102 -13.04 6.92 -5.59
C SER A 102 -11.91 7.04 -4.57
N ILE A 103 -10.68 6.81 -5.03
CA ILE A 103 -9.48 7.06 -4.24
C ILE A 103 -9.29 8.54 -3.88
N HIS A 104 -9.89 9.47 -4.64
CA HIS A 104 -9.84 10.90 -4.35
C HIS A 104 -10.68 11.24 -3.12
N ASP A 105 -11.80 10.54 -2.92
CA ASP A 105 -12.57 10.71 -1.68
C ASP A 105 -11.71 10.29 -0.48
N LEU A 106 -10.87 9.26 -0.61
CA LEU A 106 -9.94 8.89 0.47
C LEU A 106 -8.91 9.99 0.77
N THR A 107 -8.47 10.79 -0.21
CA THR A 107 -7.54 11.90 0.03
C THR A 107 -8.18 13.06 0.77
N GLU A 108 -9.47 13.30 0.55
CA GLU A 108 -10.21 14.45 1.08
C GLU A 108 -10.96 14.17 2.39
N ILE A 109 -11.04 12.92 2.86
CA ILE A 109 -11.72 12.60 4.12
C ILE A 109 -11.11 13.39 5.28
N GLU A 110 -11.96 14.18 5.94
CA GLU A 110 -11.71 14.79 7.23
C GLU A 110 -12.12 13.82 8.34
N HIS A 111 -11.13 13.19 8.99
CA HIS A 111 -11.34 12.30 10.12
C HIS A 111 -11.09 13.01 11.45
N ALA A 112 -11.76 12.54 12.50
CA ALA A 112 -11.45 12.99 13.86
C ALA A 112 -10.00 12.64 14.23
N TYR A 113 -9.25 13.65 14.66
CA TYR A 113 -7.85 13.49 15.05
C TYR A 113 -7.60 14.05 16.46
N ALA A 114 -7.08 13.17 17.31
CA ALA A 114 -6.17 13.50 18.39
C ALA A 114 -5.13 12.36 18.50
N PRO A 115 -3.97 12.59 19.16
CA PRO A 115 -2.88 11.62 19.21
C PRO A 115 -3.26 10.18 19.62
N PRO A 116 -4.20 9.94 20.55
CA PRO A 116 -4.63 8.58 20.93
C PRO A 116 -5.48 7.85 19.88
N PHE A 117 -6.04 8.55 18.89
CA PHE A 117 -7.09 8.01 18.02
C PHE A 117 -6.69 7.88 16.56
N SER A 118 -5.86 8.80 16.06
CA SER A 118 -5.36 8.78 14.68
C SER A 118 -4.05 9.57 14.54
N SER A 119 -3.68 9.88 13.31
CA SER A 119 -2.61 10.78 12.91
C SER A 119 -3.18 11.97 12.14
N ALA A 120 -2.40 13.02 11.92
CA ALA A 120 -2.82 14.16 11.10
C ALA A 120 -3.28 13.75 9.68
N LYS A 121 -2.67 12.68 9.14
CA LYS A 121 -3.16 11.97 7.96
C LYS A 121 -3.50 10.55 8.39
N ASP A 122 -4.77 10.15 8.29
CA ASP A 122 -5.19 8.79 8.62
C ASP A 122 -4.55 7.78 7.65
N PRO A 123 -4.32 6.54 8.07
CA PRO A 123 -4.01 5.43 7.18
C PRO A 123 -4.88 5.36 5.91
N VAL A 124 -6.16 5.73 5.98
CA VAL A 124 -7.03 5.83 4.79
C VAL A 124 -6.61 6.97 3.85
N ASN A 125 -6.30 8.16 4.38
CA ASN A 125 -5.77 9.24 3.53
C ASN A 125 -4.44 8.85 2.89
N MET A 126 -3.58 8.19 3.65
CA MET A 126 -2.29 7.71 3.13
C MET A 126 -2.46 6.70 1.99
N ALA A 127 -3.41 5.77 2.10
CA ALA A 127 -3.77 4.86 1.02
C ALA A 127 -4.28 5.62 -0.22
N GLY A 128 -5.16 6.62 -0.02
CA GLY A 128 -5.63 7.51 -1.08
C GLY A 128 -4.50 8.25 -1.79
N PHE A 129 -3.57 8.88 -1.06
CA PHE A 129 -2.45 9.62 -1.65
C PHE A 129 -1.50 8.73 -2.45
N VAL A 130 -1.22 7.52 -1.97
CA VAL A 130 -0.37 6.57 -2.71
C VAL A 130 -1.06 6.15 -4.00
N ALA A 131 -2.34 5.78 -3.93
CA ALA A 131 -3.11 5.42 -5.12
C ALA A 131 -3.23 6.58 -6.13
N ASP A 132 -3.44 7.81 -5.66
CA ASP A 132 -3.54 9.00 -6.52
C ASP A 132 -2.22 9.28 -7.24
N ASN A 133 -1.09 9.10 -6.57
CA ASN A 133 0.23 9.22 -7.20
C ASN A 133 0.45 8.15 -8.26
N ILE A 134 -0.01 6.92 -8.04
CA ILE A 134 0.09 5.83 -9.02
C ILE A 134 -0.80 6.14 -10.22
N LEU A 135 -2.07 6.49 -9.99
CA LEU A 135 -3.05 6.79 -11.03
C LEU A 135 -2.61 7.96 -11.92
N LYS A 136 -1.98 8.99 -11.33
CA LYS A 136 -1.46 10.16 -12.07
C LYS A 136 -0.08 9.94 -12.70
N GLY A 137 0.48 8.73 -12.64
CA GLY A 137 1.82 8.43 -13.16
C GLY A 137 2.98 9.11 -12.41
N LYS A 138 2.71 9.71 -11.24
CA LYS A 138 3.74 10.33 -10.38
C LYS A 138 4.55 9.32 -9.58
N LEU A 139 4.08 8.07 -9.53
CA LEU A 139 4.74 6.95 -8.88
C LEU A 139 4.49 5.68 -9.70
N ARG A 140 5.54 5.07 -10.23
CA ARG A 140 5.49 3.72 -10.80
C ARG A 140 5.82 2.72 -9.69
N VAL A 141 5.04 1.66 -9.57
CA VAL A 141 5.24 0.62 -8.55
C VAL A 141 5.44 -0.75 -9.17
N VAL A 142 6.10 -1.62 -8.41
CA VAL A 142 6.09 -3.07 -8.64
C VAL A 142 5.41 -3.77 -7.48
N THR A 143 4.85 -4.94 -7.79
CA THR A 143 4.32 -5.89 -6.82
C THR A 143 5.45 -6.67 -6.13
N TRP A 144 5.12 -7.39 -5.07
CA TRP A 144 6.11 -8.25 -4.40
C TRP A 144 6.50 -9.44 -5.27
N GLU A 145 5.58 -9.96 -6.10
CA GLU A 145 5.83 -11.02 -7.06
C GLU A 145 6.85 -10.58 -8.12
N GLU A 146 6.72 -9.36 -8.65
CA GLU A 146 7.69 -8.80 -9.60
C GLU A 146 9.06 -8.60 -8.96
N ALA A 147 9.12 -8.16 -7.70
CA ALA A 147 10.37 -7.99 -6.98
C ALA A 147 11.04 -9.33 -6.64
N ASP A 148 10.28 -10.40 -6.38
CA ASP A 148 10.83 -11.75 -6.15
C ASP A 148 11.39 -12.37 -7.44
N ASN A 149 10.81 -12.02 -8.60
CA ASN A 149 11.22 -12.48 -9.93
C ASN A 149 12.17 -11.50 -10.66
N PHE A 150 12.89 -10.65 -9.92
CA PHE A 150 13.86 -9.73 -10.54
C PHE A 150 15.01 -10.51 -11.21
N ASN A 151 15.58 -9.93 -12.26
CA ASN A 151 16.72 -10.50 -12.97
C ASN A 151 17.90 -9.52 -12.94
N PRO A 152 19.03 -9.87 -12.29
CA PRO A 152 20.16 -8.96 -12.09
C PRO A 152 20.83 -8.48 -13.39
N GLU A 153 20.61 -9.15 -14.52
CA GLU A 153 21.12 -8.71 -15.83
C GLU A 153 20.39 -7.46 -16.34
N ARG A 154 19.10 -7.31 -16.03
CA ARG A 154 18.24 -6.20 -16.52
C ARG A 154 17.71 -5.28 -15.42
N ASP A 155 17.69 -5.77 -14.18
CA ASP A 155 17.10 -5.11 -13.02
C ASP A 155 18.20 -4.76 -12.00
N PHE A 156 18.05 -3.61 -11.34
CA PHE A 156 18.88 -3.17 -10.23
C PHE A 156 18.00 -2.98 -8.99
N LEU A 157 18.23 -3.80 -7.97
CA LEU A 157 17.42 -3.80 -6.76
C LEU A 157 18.10 -2.93 -5.69
N LEU A 158 17.46 -1.83 -5.32
CA LEU A 158 17.99 -0.80 -4.43
C LEU A 158 17.26 -0.79 -3.09
N ASP A 159 17.96 -1.15 -2.02
CA ASP A 159 17.47 -1.03 -0.64
C ASP A 159 17.89 0.32 -0.05
N VAL A 160 16.92 1.19 0.22
CA VAL A 160 17.18 2.53 0.81
C VAL A 160 16.93 2.60 2.31
N ARG A 161 16.85 1.45 3.00
CA ARG A 161 16.83 1.39 4.46
C ARG A 161 18.20 1.73 5.05
N SER A 162 18.23 2.01 6.35
CA SER A 162 19.48 2.18 7.07
C SER A 162 20.28 0.88 7.09
N LYS A 163 21.60 0.97 7.27
CA LYS A 163 22.47 -0.20 7.38
C LYS A 163 22.04 -1.13 8.52
N GLN A 164 21.56 -0.58 9.63
CA GLN A 164 21.09 -1.34 10.79
C GLN A 164 19.84 -2.16 10.50
N GLU A 165 18.91 -1.63 9.72
CA GLU A 165 17.73 -2.39 9.27
C GLU A 165 18.11 -3.55 8.35
N CYS A 166 19.17 -3.37 7.55
CA CYS A 166 19.65 -4.38 6.61
C CYS A 166 20.39 -5.55 7.27
N VAL A 167 20.88 -5.38 8.51
CA VAL A 167 21.57 -6.46 9.26
C VAL A 167 20.68 -7.69 9.45
N HIS A 168 19.37 -7.49 9.61
CA HIS A 168 18.45 -8.59 9.88
C HIS A 168 18.16 -9.39 8.62
N GLU A 169 17.76 -8.73 7.54
CA GLU A 169 17.47 -9.39 6.26
C GLU A 169 17.28 -8.36 5.14
N MET A 170 17.64 -8.74 3.92
CA MET A 170 17.46 -7.99 2.67
C MET A 170 16.85 -8.90 1.60
N ILE A 171 16.23 -8.30 0.58
CA ILE A 171 15.90 -9.07 -0.62
C ILE A 171 17.22 -9.49 -1.27
N ASN A 172 17.34 -10.78 -1.61
CA ASN A 172 18.57 -11.32 -2.17
C ASN A 172 18.99 -10.53 -3.42
N GLY A 173 20.27 -10.21 -3.54
CA GLY A 173 20.81 -9.41 -4.66
C GLY A 173 20.58 -7.90 -4.57
N ALA A 174 19.93 -7.39 -3.52
CA ALA A 174 19.77 -5.95 -3.33
C ALA A 174 21.08 -5.25 -2.94
N VAL A 175 21.29 -4.05 -3.49
CA VAL A 175 22.37 -3.13 -3.11
C VAL A 175 21.80 -2.13 -2.10
N ASN A 176 22.46 -1.96 -0.95
CA ASN A 176 22.04 -0.99 0.06
C ASN A 176 22.72 0.37 -0.11
N ILE A 177 21.91 1.39 -0.40
CA ILE A 177 22.30 2.81 -0.33
C ILE A 177 21.24 3.52 0.49
N PRO A 178 21.50 3.82 1.78
CA PRO A 178 20.54 4.51 2.64
C PRO A 178 20.03 5.80 1.99
N LEU A 179 18.74 6.12 2.22
CA LEU A 179 18.08 7.27 1.58
C LEU A 179 18.85 8.59 1.81
N GLU A 180 19.42 8.77 3.00
CA GLU A 180 20.23 9.92 3.38
C GLU A 180 21.50 10.09 2.53
N ASP A 181 22.08 8.98 2.07
CA ASP A 181 23.31 8.95 1.28
C ASP A 181 23.02 9.00 -0.23
N LEU A 182 21.81 8.65 -0.66
CA LEU A 182 21.45 8.42 -2.06
C LEU A 182 21.81 9.58 -3.00
N ARG A 183 21.60 10.84 -2.56
CA ARG A 183 21.90 12.02 -3.40
C ARG A 183 23.39 12.18 -3.69
N PHE A 184 24.26 11.66 -2.83
CA PHE A 184 25.71 11.76 -2.96
C PHE A 184 26.33 10.54 -3.63
N ARG A 185 25.54 9.51 -3.92
CA ARG A 185 25.96 8.21 -4.45
C ARG A 185 25.15 7.82 -5.69
N LEU A 186 24.70 8.82 -6.45
CA LEU A 186 23.91 8.61 -7.67
C LEU A 186 24.72 7.92 -8.78
N ASP A 187 26.03 8.11 -8.78
CA ASP A 187 27.00 7.49 -9.69
C ASP A 187 27.11 5.96 -9.50
N GLU A 188 26.66 5.43 -8.37
CA GLU A 188 26.62 3.98 -8.12
C GLU A 188 25.36 3.31 -8.68
N ILE A 189 24.37 4.10 -9.13
CA ILE A 189 23.12 3.58 -9.67
C ILE A 189 23.27 3.43 -11.21
N PRO A 190 23.04 2.23 -11.77
CA PRO A 190 23.13 2.02 -13.21
C PRO A 190 22.01 2.76 -13.95
N THR A 191 22.34 3.35 -15.10
CA THR A 191 21.38 4.08 -15.96
C THR A 191 20.80 3.21 -17.08
N ASP A 192 21.35 2.03 -17.30
CA ASP A 192 20.98 1.07 -18.35
C ASP A 192 20.07 -0.06 -17.85
N LYS A 193 19.70 -0.05 -16.56
CA LYS A 193 18.85 -1.06 -15.91
C LYS A 193 17.53 -0.49 -15.42
N ARG A 194 16.53 -1.36 -15.27
CA ARG A 194 15.31 -1.07 -14.53
C ARG A 194 15.62 -1.04 -13.04
N ILE A 195 15.35 0.07 -12.36
CA ILE A 195 15.64 0.25 -10.95
C ILE A 195 14.39 -0.08 -10.12
N ILE A 196 14.50 -1.07 -9.24
CA ILE A 196 13.47 -1.44 -8.29
C ILE A 196 13.94 -0.99 -6.90
N ILE A 197 13.26 0.02 -6.36
CA ILE A 197 13.58 0.59 -5.06
C ILE A 197 12.68 -0.04 -4.01
N TYR A 198 13.22 -0.33 -2.83
CA TYR A 198 12.39 -0.59 -1.67
C TYR A 198 12.96 0.01 -0.39
N CYS A 199 12.07 0.20 0.58
CA CYS A 199 12.44 0.43 1.97
C CYS A 199 11.59 -0.47 2.87
N ALA A 200 11.51 -0.21 4.18
CA ALA A 200 10.69 -1.03 5.08
C ALA A 200 9.21 -1.11 4.68
N VAL A 201 8.59 0.03 4.34
CA VAL A 201 7.13 0.13 4.12
C VAL A 201 6.72 0.91 2.85
N GLY A 202 7.69 1.27 2.01
CA GLY A 202 7.48 2.00 0.75
C GLY A 202 7.61 3.53 0.81
N MET A 203 7.51 4.17 1.99
CA MET A 203 7.59 5.64 2.11
C MET A 203 8.96 6.22 1.72
N ARG A 204 10.04 5.71 2.34
CA ARG A 204 11.41 6.13 1.97
C ARG A 204 11.76 5.73 0.53
N GLY A 205 11.23 4.60 0.06
CA GLY A 205 11.34 4.18 -1.33
C GLY A 205 10.67 5.16 -2.29
N TYR A 206 9.52 5.74 -1.93
CA TYR A 206 8.90 6.83 -2.69
C TYR A 206 9.81 8.08 -2.75
N LEU A 207 10.48 8.46 -1.66
CA LEU A 207 11.40 9.59 -1.67
C LEU A 207 12.62 9.32 -2.57
N ALA A 208 13.19 8.12 -2.51
CA ALA A 208 14.24 7.69 -3.41
C ALA A 208 13.78 7.65 -4.88
N TYR A 209 12.58 7.15 -5.15
CA TYR A 209 11.95 7.19 -6.47
C TYR A 209 11.90 8.62 -7.01
N ARG A 210 11.51 9.60 -6.18
CA ARG A 210 11.45 11.00 -6.58
C ARG A 210 12.84 11.58 -6.84
N ILE A 211 13.83 11.24 -6.01
CA ILE A 211 15.21 11.64 -6.23
C ILE A 211 15.69 11.13 -7.60
N LEU A 212 15.57 9.83 -7.87
CA LEU A 212 16.05 9.25 -9.14
C LEU A 212 15.28 9.77 -10.35
N SER A 213 13.94 9.83 -10.27
CA SER A 213 13.12 10.34 -11.38
C SER A 213 13.41 11.81 -11.74
N GLN A 214 13.94 12.59 -10.79
CA GLN A 214 14.34 13.99 -11.00
C GLN A 214 15.81 14.14 -11.41
N ASN A 215 16.57 13.05 -11.47
CA ASN A 215 17.96 12.98 -11.95
C ASN A 215 18.04 12.07 -13.20
N ASP A 216 17.06 12.21 -14.10
CA ASP A 216 17.01 11.60 -15.44
C ASP A 216 16.94 10.07 -15.52
N TYR A 217 16.77 9.36 -14.40
CA TYR A 217 16.47 7.93 -14.41
C TYR A 217 15.05 7.68 -14.92
N GLN A 218 14.93 6.96 -16.04
CA GLN A 218 13.66 6.72 -16.72
C GLN A 218 12.90 5.51 -16.15
N GLU A 219 13.59 4.39 -15.93
CA GLU A 219 12.99 3.11 -15.55
C GLU A 219 13.06 2.85 -14.03
N VAL A 220 12.46 3.75 -13.26
CA VAL A 220 12.42 3.66 -11.78
C VAL A 220 11.07 3.16 -11.30
N PHE A 221 11.07 2.25 -10.33
CA PHE A 221 9.88 1.71 -9.71
C PHE A 221 10.07 1.57 -8.19
N ASN A 222 8.99 1.74 -7.43
CA ASN A 222 8.98 1.52 -5.99
C ASN A 222 8.22 0.23 -5.64
N LEU A 223 8.76 -0.59 -4.75
CA LEU A 223 8.07 -1.78 -4.25
C LEU A 223 6.88 -1.36 -3.37
N SER A 224 5.66 -1.66 -3.83
CA SER A 224 4.42 -1.37 -3.10
C SER A 224 4.42 -2.10 -1.75
N GLY A 225 4.15 -1.37 -0.66
CA GLY A 225 4.22 -1.90 0.71
C GLY A 225 5.63 -2.18 1.24
N GLY A 226 6.68 -2.01 0.43
CA GLY A 226 8.07 -2.21 0.82
C GLY A 226 8.41 -3.65 1.24
N TYR A 227 9.54 -3.79 1.94
CA TYR A 227 10.06 -5.06 2.44
C TYR A 227 9.05 -5.80 3.31
N LEU A 228 8.25 -5.09 4.11
CA LEU A 228 7.29 -5.70 5.02
C LEU A 228 6.21 -6.50 4.26
N SER A 229 5.64 -5.94 3.20
CA SER A 229 4.68 -6.65 2.35
C SER A 229 5.31 -7.85 1.65
N TYR A 230 6.52 -7.68 1.11
CA TYR A 230 7.28 -8.76 0.49
C TYR A 230 7.56 -9.91 1.46
N PHE A 231 8.05 -9.59 2.66
CA PHE A 231 8.35 -10.57 3.70
C PHE A 231 7.12 -11.39 4.10
N TYR A 232 5.98 -10.74 4.35
CA TYR A 232 4.75 -11.45 4.72
C TYR A 232 4.24 -12.34 3.58
N ALA A 233 4.33 -11.89 2.34
CA ALA A 233 3.91 -12.69 1.20
C ALA A 233 4.82 -13.92 0.99
N LYS A 234 6.13 -13.76 1.12
CA LYS A 234 7.10 -14.86 0.94
C LYS A 234 7.06 -15.89 2.06
N THR A 235 6.88 -15.44 3.29
CA THR A 235 6.78 -16.35 4.45
C THR A 235 5.54 -17.25 4.34
N ASP A 236 4.43 -16.75 3.78
CA ASP A 236 3.24 -17.56 3.53
C ASP A 236 3.46 -18.64 2.46
N GLN A 237 4.27 -18.38 1.44
CA GLN A 237 4.60 -19.38 0.41
C GLN A 237 5.47 -20.52 0.94
N ASN A 238 6.49 -20.20 1.74
CA ASN A 238 7.36 -21.22 2.32
C ASN A 238 6.59 -22.16 3.27
N ASN A 239 5.58 -21.64 3.98
CA ASN A 239 4.72 -22.44 4.86
C ASN A 239 3.66 -23.27 4.12
N ARG A 240 3.44 -23.06 2.81
CA ARG A 240 2.57 -23.92 1.99
C ARG A 240 3.30 -25.12 1.38
N LEU A 241 4.63 -25.14 1.46
CA LEU A 241 5.51 -26.20 0.96
C LEU A 241 6.09 -27.08 2.07
N SER A 242 5.67 -26.87 3.32
CA SER A 242 6.01 -27.67 4.51
C SER A 242 4.78 -28.36 5.07
#